data_AF-A0A8H5CLB7-F1
#
_entry.id   AF-A0A8H5CLB7-F1
#
_cell.length_a   1.000
_cell.length_b   1.000
_cell.length_c   1.000
_cell.angle_alpha   90.00
_cell.angle_beta   90.00
_cell.angle_gamma   90.00
#
_symmetry.space_group_name_H-M   'P 1'
#
loop_
_entity.id
_entity.type
_entity.pdbx_description
1 polymer ?
#
loop_
_entity_poly.entity_id
_entity_poly.type
_entity_poly.pdbx_seq_one_letter_code
_entity_poly.pdbx_strand_id
1 'polypeptide(L)'
;MLQSSAFAKSIKPTFFASASTGILFYSAWATNLETAAVVEKIKSQSTVWQAQSISNRDIRRFQQSELVQHLRSTYKYLATQATEIPQVIRPYITTLYLTVFQPYADASDGRRLCWKICLLNAGVWALWQVQRLQPLMTRAFVHQPLSGLSFTMLTSAFSLVLLFLTPSLSCIVNSHSSFLHLAFNCLALEGFGSAAYTYLRQSQEKQPNAQLESTSVYHFLAFYASAGMFSSLVSHIASARIRYPKLVAQLTSPASKPPPTDTWASAVASAAASSSSSTTTTTTSSLISSAARSVFSSPPSRLPASASKSPFSIPGSLGASGAIYSSLTLVSLAYPGSQISLIFHLLCLLIYRRV
;
A
#
# COMPACT_ATOMS: atom_id res chain seq x y z
N MET A 1 14.64 4.75 34.36
CA MET A 1 14.53 4.73 32.87
C MET A 1 14.90 3.38 32.21
N LEU A 2 15.78 2.55 32.79
CA LEU A 2 16.21 1.28 32.19
C LEU A 2 15.15 0.16 32.22
N GLN A 3 14.26 0.11 33.23
CA GLN A 3 13.22 -0.93 33.37
C GLN A 3 12.10 -0.85 32.31
N SER A 4 11.78 0.36 31.82
CA SER A 4 10.79 0.56 30.74
C SER A 4 11.24 -0.05 29.41
N SER A 5 12.56 -0.15 29.18
CA SER A 5 13.12 -0.68 27.93
C SER A 5 12.99 -2.20 27.77
N ALA A 6 12.89 -2.95 28.88
CA ALA A 6 12.73 -4.40 28.86
C ALA A 6 11.29 -4.81 28.52
N PHE A 7 10.31 -4.07 29.05
CA PHE A 7 8.89 -4.32 28.80
C PHE A 7 8.50 -4.02 27.34
N ALA A 8 9.03 -2.93 26.76
CA ALA A 8 8.81 -2.58 25.36
C ALA A 8 9.41 -3.59 24.36
N LYS A 9 10.41 -4.40 24.76
CA LYS A 9 11.01 -5.44 23.90
C LYS A 9 10.10 -6.65 23.67
N SER A 10 9.15 -6.92 24.57
CA SER A 10 8.32 -8.15 24.53
C SER A 10 6.95 -7.98 23.84
N ILE A 11 6.43 -6.75 23.77
CA ILE A 11 5.04 -6.47 23.33
C ILE A 11 4.83 -6.65 21.81
N LYS A 12 5.87 -6.47 21.00
CA LYS A 12 5.72 -6.44 19.53
C LYS A 12 5.70 -7.82 18.86
N PRO A 13 6.57 -8.78 19.24
CA PRO A 13 6.49 -10.15 18.73
C PRO A 13 5.19 -10.85 19.15
N THR A 14 4.74 -10.61 20.39
CA THR A 14 3.48 -11.15 20.90
C THR A 14 2.27 -10.58 20.14
N PHE A 15 2.26 -9.27 19.86
CA PHE A 15 1.25 -8.65 19.00
C PHE A 15 1.26 -9.22 17.58
N PHE A 16 2.44 -9.41 16.97
CA PHE A 16 2.53 -10.03 15.64
C PHE A 16 1.95 -11.45 15.63
N ALA A 17 2.31 -12.27 16.62
CA ALA A 17 1.81 -13.63 16.73
C ALA A 17 0.29 -13.65 16.90
N SER A 18 -0.25 -12.89 17.86
CA SER A 18 -1.70 -12.85 18.11
C SER A 18 -2.49 -12.28 16.94
N ALA A 19 -1.99 -11.22 16.30
CA ALA A 19 -2.64 -10.62 15.13
C ALA A 19 -2.63 -11.58 13.92
N SER A 20 -1.49 -12.23 13.64
CA SER A 20 -1.40 -13.20 12.53
C SER A 20 -2.30 -14.40 12.76
N THR A 21 -2.32 -14.93 13.98
CA THR A 21 -3.23 -16.00 14.38
C THR A 21 -4.70 -15.56 14.23
N GLY A 22 -5.05 -14.35 14.69
CA GLY A 22 -6.40 -13.80 14.54
C GLY A 22 -6.83 -13.66 13.08
N ILE A 23 -5.93 -13.20 12.20
CA ILE A 23 -6.19 -13.10 10.76
C ILE A 23 -6.41 -14.47 10.13
N LEU A 24 -5.60 -15.48 10.49
CA LEU A 24 -5.77 -16.84 9.99
C LEU A 24 -7.10 -17.45 10.45
N PHE A 25 -7.47 -17.27 11.72
CA PHE A 25 -8.77 -17.71 12.24
C PHE A 25 -9.94 -17.00 11.56
N TYR A 26 -9.87 -15.68 11.41
CA TYR A 26 -10.90 -14.90 10.72
C TYR A 26 -11.06 -15.36 9.27
N SER A 27 -9.95 -15.54 8.55
CA SER A 27 -9.96 -16.04 7.18
C SER A 27 -10.58 -17.43 7.08
N ALA A 28 -10.26 -18.35 8.00
CA ALA A 28 -10.87 -19.69 8.02
C ALA A 28 -12.38 -19.61 8.29
N TRP A 29 -12.80 -18.80 9.28
CA TRP A 29 -14.21 -18.60 9.61
C TRP A 29 -14.99 -17.99 8.43
N ALA A 30 -14.48 -16.92 7.83
CA ALA A 30 -15.10 -16.26 6.68
C ALA A 30 -15.21 -17.20 5.46
N THR A 31 -14.18 -18.00 5.19
CA THR A 31 -14.20 -19.02 4.12
C THR A 31 -15.31 -20.04 4.36
N ASN A 32 -15.46 -20.54 5.59
CA ASN A 32 -16.48 -21.54 5.93
C ASN A 32 -17.89 -20.96 5.79
N LEU A 33 -18.10 -19.72 6.26
CA LEU A 33 -19.38 -19.03 6.17
C LEU A 33 -19.80 -18.78 4.72
N GLU A 34 -18.89 -18.25 3.90
CA GLU A 34 -19.16 -18.00 2.47
C GLU A 34 -19.42 -19.32 1.73
N THR A 35 -18.66 -20.36 2.04
CA THR A 35 -18.85 -21.68 1.42
C THR A 35 -20.21 -22.27 1.77
N ALA A 36 -20.64 -22.21 3.03
CA ALA A 36 -21.94 -22.69 3.44
C ALA A 36 -23.07 -21.95 2.70
N ALA A 37 -23.00 -20.61 2.63
CA ALA A 37 -24.00 -19.80 1.95
C ALA A 37 -24.10 -20.11 0.45
N VAL A 38 -22.96 -20.31 -0.22
CA VAL A 38 -22.95 -20.64 -1.65
C VAL A 38 -23.46 -22.07 -1.90
N VAL A 39 -23.10 -23.03 -1.05
CA VAL A 39 -23.60 -24.41 -1.16
C VAL A 39 -25.12 -24.46 -0.97
N GLU A 40 -25.64 -23.74 0.02
CA GLU A 40 -27.09 -23.63 0.23
C GLU A 40 -27.79 -23.02 -0.99
N LYS A 41 -27.23 -21.93 -1.54
CA LYS A 41 -27.75 -21.28 -2.74
C LYS A 41 -27.77 -22.23 -3.95
N ILE A 42 -26.70 -23.00 -4.19
CA ILE A 42 -26.65 -23.99 -5.28
C ILE A 42 -27.73 -25.06 -5.10
N LYS A 43 -27.90 -25.58 -3.87
CA LYS A 43 -28.92 -26.59 -3.55
C LYS A 43 -30.35 -26.06 -3.68
N SER A 44 -30.56 -24.75 -3.45
CA SER A 44 -31.87 -24.12 -3.59
C SER A 44 -32.30 -23.93 -5.06
N GLN A 45 -31.34 -23.83 -5.99
CA GLN A 45 -31.63 -23.54 -7.39
C GLN A 45 -32.00 -24.78 -8.22
N SER A 46 -31.57 -25.98 -7.84
CA SER A 46 -31.91 -27.21 -8.56
C SER A 46 -31.90 -28.43 -7.64
N THR A 47 -32.90 -29.28 -7.84
CA THR A 47 -33.03 -30.58 -7.16
C THR A 47 -31.91 -31.56 -7.56
N VAL A 48 -31.31 -31.39 -8.74
CA VAL A 48 -30.18 -32.23 -9.20
C VAL A 48 -28.95 -32.04 -8.30
N TRP A 49 -28.68 -30.81 -7.86
CA TRP A 49 -27.57 -30.50 -6.94
C TRP A 49 -27.80 -31.00 -5.51
N GLN A 50 -29.04 -31.39 -5.17
CA GLN A 50 -29.32 -32.02 -3.88
C GLN A 50 -28.90 -33.49 -3.87
N ALA A 51 -28.97 -34.16 -5.03
CA ALA A 51 -28.62 -35.57 -5.18
C ALA A 51 -27.12 -35.79 -5.47
N GLN A 52 -26.44 -34.83 -6.10
CA GLN A 52 -25.03 -34.96 -6.49
C GLN A 52 -24.07 -34.37 -5.43
N SER A 53 -22.89 -34.98 -5.26
CA SER A 53 -21.82 -34.39 -4.45
C SER A 53 -21.25 -33.14 -5.13
N ILE A 54 -21.32 -32.02 -4.42
CA ILE A 54 -20.83 -30.71 -4.90
C ILE A 54 -19.31 -30.67 -4.75
N SER A 55 -18.59 -30.35 -5.82
CA SER A 55 -17.13 -30.17 -5.78
C SER A 55 -16.73 -28.69 -5.73
N ASN A 56 -15.48 -28.39 -5.32
CA ASN A 56 -14.90 -27.04 -5.36
C ASN A 56 -14.93 -26.41 -6.77
N ARG A 57 -14.86 -27.24 -7.81
CA ARG A 57 -14.93 -26.78 -9.21
C ARG A 57 -16.34 -26.30 -9.56
N ASP A 58 -17.37 -26.99 -9.06
CA ASP A 58 -18.77 -26.64 -9.32
C ASP A 58 -19.14 -25.33 -8.62
N ILE A 59 -18.71 -25.17 -7.36
CA ILE A 59 -18.92 -23.93 -6.60
C ILE A 59 -18.32 -22.72 -7.33
N ARG A 60 -17.09 -22.84 -7.84
CA ARG A 60 -16.44 -21.73 -8.55
C ARG A 60 -17.06 -21.44 -9.91
N ARG A 61 -17.45 -22.49 -10.66
CA ARG A 61 -18.19 -22.31 -11.92
C ARG A 61 -19.50 -21.58 -11.68
N PHE A 62 -20.18 -21.91 -10.59
CA PHE A 62 -21.40 -21.25 -10.16
C PHE A 62 -21.15 -19.77 -9.81
N GLN A 63 -20.15 -19.47 -8.99
CA GLN A 63 -19.81 -18.07 -8.66
C GLN A 63 -19.41 -17.26 -9.90
N GLN A 64 -18.65 -17.85 -10.82
CA GLN A 64 -18.26 -17.20 -12.07
C GLN A 64 -19.47 -16.94 -12.97
N SER A 65 -20.43 -17.87 -13.06
CA SER A 65 -21.65 -17.65 -13.85
C SER A 65 -22.53 -16.56 -13.24
N GLU A 66 -22.68 -16.54 -11.91
CA GLU A 66 -23.39 -15.47 -11.19
C GLU A 66 -22.74 -14.10 -11.42
N LEU A 67 -21.41 -14.01 -11.35
CA LEU A 67 -20.70 -12.76 -11.62
C LEU A 67 -20.98 -12.27 -13.05
N VAL A 68 -20.87 -13.15 -14.04
CA VAL A 68 -21.12 -12.80 -15.45
C VAL A 68 -22.58 -12.37 -15.64
N GLN A 69 -23.54 -13.04 -15.00
CA GLN A 69 -24.94 -12.64 -15.02
C GLN A 69 -25.15 -11.25 -14.39
N HIS A 70 -24.55 -11.00 -13.23
CA HIS A 70 -24.60 -9.70 -12.55
C HIS A 70 -24.03 -8.58 -13.44
N LEU A 71 -22.86 -8.79 -14.05
CA LEU A 71 -22.24 -7.83 -14.97
C LEU A 71 -23.09 -7.57 -16.21
N ARG A 72 -23.72 -8.60 -16.77
CA ARG A 72 -24.65 -8.45 -17.90
C ARG A 72 -25.91 -7.69 -17.50
N SER A 73 -26.46 -7.94 -16.31
CA SER A 73 -27.62 -7.22 -15.80
C SER A 73 -27.31 -5.74 -15.54
N THR A 74 -26.14 -5.45 -14.96
CA THR A 74 -25.63 -4.10 -14.74
C THR A 74 -25.46 -3.36 -16.06
N TYR A 75 -24.89 -4.04 -17.08
CA TYR A 75 -24.77 -3.48 -18.42
C TYR A 75 -26.14 -3.16 -19.04
N LYS A 76 -27.11 -4.08 -18.95
CA LYS A 76 -28.47 -3.84 -19.45
C LYS A 76 -29.10 -2.64 -18.76
N TYR A 77 -28.99 -2.54 -17.44
CA TYR A 77 -29.48 -1.39 -16.68
C TYR A 77 -28.80 -0.08 -17.14
N LEU A 78 -27.48 -0.05 -17.24
CA LEU A 78 -26.74 1.13 -17.74
C LEU A 78 -27.12 1.48 -19.18
N ALA A 79 -27.30 0.48 -20.05
CA ALA A 79 -27.71 0.70 -21.43
C ALA A 79 -29.13 1.29 -21.53
N THR A 80 -30.05 0.87 -20.64
CA THR A 80 -31.39 1.47 -20.56
C THR A 80 -31.33 2.92 -20.07
N GLN A 81 -30.54 3.23 -19.04
CA GLN A 81 -30.35 4.61 -18.57
C GLN A 81 -29.64 5.48 -19.62
N ALA A 82 -28.73 4.90 -20.40
CA ALA A 82 -28.05 5.58 -21.51
C ALA A 82 -28.97 5.87 -22.71
N THR A 83 -30.27 5.54 -22.67
CA THR A 83 -31.26 6.04 -23.64
C THR A 83 -31.57 7.51 -23.45
N GLU A 84 -31.36 8.04 -22.24
CA GLU A 84 -31.59 9.45 -21.91
C GLU A 84 -30.38 10.34 -22.27
N ILE A 85 -29.23 9.72 -22.59
CA ILE A 85 -27.98 10.40 -22.95
C ILE A 85 -27.95 10.67 -24.48
N PRO A 86 -27.37 11.80 -24.95
CA PRO A 86 -27.21 12.08 -26.38
C PRO A 86 -26.54 10.94 -27.16
N GLN A 87 -27.05 10.65 -28.37
CA GLN A 87 -26.57 9.56 -29.24
C GLN A 87 -25.07 9.62 -29.54
N VAL A 88 -24.47 10.82 -29.47
CA VAL A 88 -23.03 11.04 -29.68
C VAL A 88 -22.18 10.39 -28.56
N ILE A 89 -22.67 10.34 -27.32
CA ILE A 89 -21.88 9.89 -26.15
C ILE A 89 -22.06 8.39 -25.89
N ARG A 90 -23.23 7.85 -26.22
CA ARG A 90 -23.59 6.44 -26.03
C ARG A 90 -22.52 5.44 -26.52
N PRO A 91 -21.98 5.52 -27.75
CA PRO A 91 -20.98 4.55 -28.20
C PRO A 91 -19.70 4.59 -27.36
N TYR A 92 -19.27 5.77 -26.90
CA TYR A 92 -18.10 5.89 -26.05
C TYR A 92 -18.30 5.24 -24.67
N ILE A 93 -19.48 5.41 -24.07
CA ILE A 93 -19.81 4.77 -22.79
C ILE A 93 -19.84 3.24 -22.95
N THR A 94 -20.49 2.74 -24.01
CA THR A 94 -20.54 1.30 -24.28
C THR A 94 -19.14 0.73 -24.54
N THR A 95 -18.32 1.40 -25.36
CA THR A 95 -16.93 0.98 -25.60
C THR A 95 -16.11 1.01 -24.32
N LEU A 96 -16.22 2.06 -23.50
CA LEU A 96 -15.52 2.17 -22.22
C LEU A 96 -15.95 1.04 -21.28
N TYR A 97 -17.24 0.77 -21.18
CA TYR A 97 -17.78 -0.31 -20.37
C TYR A 97 -17.19 -1.65 -20.84
N LEU A 98 -17.31 -2.01 -22.12
CA LEU A 98 -16.78 -3.28 -22.62
C LEU A 98 -15.27 -3.40 -22.44
N THR A 99 -14.53 -2.31 -22.66
CA THR A 99 -13.06 -2.28 -22.50
C THR A 99 -12.62 -2.58 -21.07
N VAL A 100 -13.41 -2.18 -20.06
CA VAL A 100 -13.08 -2.41 -18.65
C VAL A 100 -13.68 -3.72 -18.13
N PHE A 101 -14.95 -3.96 -18.43
CA PHE A 101 -15.71 -5.08 -17.86
C PHE A 101 -15.38 -6.42 -18.48
N GLN A 102 -15.03 -6.47 -19.77
CA GLN A 102 -14.68 -7.74 -20.41
C GLN A 102 -13.38 -8.32 -19.84
N PRO A 103 -12.27 -7.57 -19.73
CA PRO A 103 -11.08 -8.07 -19.03
C PRO A 103 -11.33 -8.42 -17.57
N TYR A 104 -12.24 -7.72 -16.89
CA TYR A 104 -12.60 -8.03 -15.50
C TYR A 104 -13.39 -9.33 -15.37
N ALA A 105 -14.35 -9.56 -16.27
CA ALA A 105 -15.11 -10.81 -16.32
C ALA A 105 -14.21 -12.00 -16.68
N ASP A 106 -13.23 -11.80 -17.56
CA ASP A 106 -12.32 -12.84 -18.02
C ASP A 106 -11.13 -13.06 -17.05
N ALA A 107 -10.85 -12.10 -16.16
CA ALA A 107 -9.78 -12.22 -15.17
C ALA A 107 -10.05 -13.35 -14.16
N SER A 108 -8.97 -14.03 -13.75
CA SER A 108 -9.04 -14.99 -12.64
C SER A 108 -9.37 -14.31 -11.32
N ASP A 109 -9.94 -15.05 -10.36
CA ASP A 109 -10.28 -14.51 -9.04
C ASP A 109 -9.07 -13.92 -8.31
N GLY A 110 -7.89 -14.54 -8.46
CA GLY A 110 -6.63 -14.02 -7.93
C GLY A 110 -6.25 -12.66 -8.52
N ARG A 111 -6.42 -12.48 -9.84
CA ARG A 111 -6.13 -11.20 -10.50
C ARG A 111 -7.13 -10.12 -10.09
N ARG A 112 -8.43 -10.44 -10.01
CA ARG A 112 -9.46 -9.52 -9.49
C ARG A 112 -9.17 -9.11 -8.06
N LEU A 113 -8.74 -10.03 -7.21
CA LEU A 113 -8.33 -9.74 -5.84
C LEU A 113 -7.12 -8.79 -5.80
N CYS A 114 -6.07 -9.07 -6.59
CA CYS A 114 -4.92 -8.18 -6.70
C CYS A 114 -5.34 -6.78 -7.19
N TRP A 115 -6.26 -6.67 -8.14
CA TRP A 115 -6.79 -5.36 -8.57
C TRP A 115 -7.54 -4.63 -7.46
N LYS A 116 -8.33 -5.33 -6.63
CA LYS A 116 -8.97 -4.73 -5.45
C LYS A 116 -7.92 -4.19 -4.47
N ILE A 117 -6.85 -4.94 -4.20
CA ILE A 117 -5.75 -4.48 -3.34
C ILE A 117 -5.00 -3.30 -3.97
N CYS A 118 -4.78 -3.32 -5.30
CA CYS A 118 -4.14 -2.21 -6.01
C CYS A 118 -5.00 -0.94 -5.98
N LEU A 119 -6.32 -1.06 -6.22
CA LEU A 119 -7.26 0.05 -6.17
C LEU A 119 -7.33 0.64 -4.75
N LEU A 120 -7.29 -0.22 -3.73
CA LEU A 120 -7.18 0.21 -2.35
C LEU A 120 -5.88 1.00 -2.10
N ASN A 121 -4.73 0.46 -2.49
CA ASN A 121 -3.43 1.14 -2.34
C ASN A 121 -3.39 2.47 -3.11
N ALA A 122 -4.02 2.53 -4.28
CA ALA A 122 -4.18 3.76 -5.06
C ALA A 122 -5.09 4.78 -4.37
N GLY A 123 -6.18 4.34 -3.75
CA GLY A 123 -7.05 5.19 -2.95
C GLY A 123 -6.33 5.81 -1.75
N VAL A 124 -5.53 5.01 -1.06
CA VAL A 124 -4.67 5.48 0.06
C VAL A 124 -3.67 6.50 -0.42
N TRP A 125 -3.01 6.21 -1.55
CA TRP A 125 -2.08 7.14 -2.17
C TRP A 125 -2.76 8.47 -2.53
N ALA A 126 -3.99 8.41 -3.05
CA ALA A 126 -4.79 9.58 -3.38
C ALA A 126 -5.18 10.37 -2.12
N LEU A 127 -5.58 9.69 -1.04
CA LEU A 127 -5.85 10.32 0.26
C LEU A 127 -4.60 11.03 0.82
N TRP A 128 -3.42 10.46 0.62
CA TRP A 128 -2.14 11.10 0.99
C TRP A 128 -1.83 12.36 0.18
N GLN A 129 -2.39 12.52 -1.03
CA GLN A 129 -2.24 13.77 -1.80
C GLN A 129 -3.05 14.92 -1.18
N VAL A 130 -4.02 14.63 -0.31
CA VAL A 130 -4.84 15.65 0.35
C VAL A 130 -4.09 16.18 1.58
N GLN A 131 -3.51 17.38 1.48
CA GLN A 131 -2.71 18.00 2.55
C GLN A 131 -3.44 18.06 3.90
N ARG A 132 -4.76 18.30 3.88
CA ARG A 132 -5.59 18.34 5.09
C ARG A 132 -5.71 17.01 5.81
N LEU A 133 -5.59 15.89 5.09
CA LEU A 133 -5.65 14.55 5.65
C LEU A 133 -4.28 14.04 6.09
N GLN A 134 -3.17 14.68 5.69
CA GLN A 134 -1.82 14.28 6.07
C GLN A 134 -1.60 14.11 7.58
N PRO A 135 -2.08 14.96 8.51
CA PRO A 135 -1.87 14.71 9.94
C PRO A 135 -2.59 13.45 10.43
N LEU A 136 -3.80 13.18 9.91
CA LEU A 136 -4.55 11.96 10.20
C LEU A 136 -3.83 10.75 9.63
N MET A 137 -3.41 10.84 8.36
CA MET A 137 -2.68 9.79 7.66
C MET A 137 -1.33 9.48 8.33
N THR A 138 -0.61 10.50 8.78
CA THR A 138 0.67 10.33 9.47
C THR A 138 0.46 9.62 10.82
N ARG A 139 -0.57 10.02 11.57
CA ARG A 139 -0.90 9.39 12.85
C ARG A 139 -1.36 7.93 12.70
N ALA A 140 -2.08 7.61 11.63
CA ALA A 140 -2.66 6.28 11.41
C ALA A 140 -1.72 5.31 10.66
N PHE A 141 -0.90 5.80 9.71
CA PHE A 141 -0.17 4.95 8.75
C PHE A 141 1.35 5.05 8.85
N VAL A 142 1.90 6.06 9.54
CA VAL A 142 3.35 6.15 9.75
C VAL A 142 3.70 5.54 11.10
N HIS A 143 4.33 4.37 11.07
CA HIS A 143 4.84 3.75 12.29
C HIS A 143 6.03 4.53 12.84
N GLN A 144 5.81 5.27 13.93
CA GLN A 144 6.90 5.91 14.67
C GLN A 144 7.49 4.89 15.67
N PRO A 145 8.75 4.48 15.54
CA PRO A 145 9.32 3.38 16.33
C PRO A 145 9.35 3.68 17.84
N LEU A 146 9.31 4.95 18.21
CA LEU A 146 9.33 5.47 19.59
C LEU A 146 7.95 5.68 20.21
N SER A 147 6.86 5.64 19.42
CA SER A 147 5.52 5.98 19.91
C SER A 147 4.87 4.88 20.76
N GLY A 148 5.45 3.68 20.83
CA GLY A 148 4.89 2.55 21.59
C GLY A 148 3.60 1.94 21.02
N LEU A 149 3.02 2.50 19.95
CA LEU A 149 1.78 2.05 19.32
C LEU A 149 2.03 0.86 18.38
N SER A 150 1.69 -0.35 18.82
CA SER A 150 1.84 -1.58 18.00
C SER A 150 0.83 -1.68 16.85
N PHE A 151 -0.37 -1.09 16.99
CA PHE A 151 -1.41 -1.17 15.96
C PHE A 151 -0.99 -0.51 14.64
N THR A 152 -0.11 0.50 14.69
CA THR A 152 0.41 1.19 13.51
C THR A 152 1.25 0.30 12.60
N MET A 153 1.72 -0.86 13.10
CA MET A 153 2.38 -1.88 12.28
C MET A 153 1.41 -2.66 11.39
N LEU A 154 0.15 -2.81 11.84
CA LEU A 154 -0.88 -3.49 11.08
C LEU A 154 -1.47 -2.55 10.04
N THR A 155 -1.75 -1.30 10.41
CA THR A 155 -2.24 -0.28 9.47
C THR A 155 -1.18 0.13 8.43
N SER A 156 0.11 0.02 8.74
CA SER A 156 1.16 0.20 7.72
C SER A 156 1.22 -0.94 6.69
N ALA A 157 0.75 -2.13 7.04
CA ALA A 157 0.67 -3.29 6.14
C ALA A 157 -0.67 -3.30 5.36
N PHE A 158 -1.77 -3.00 6.04
CA PHE A 158 -3.09 -2.78 5.46
C PHE A 158 -3.44 -1.33 5.62
N SER A 159 -3.20 -0.55 4.57
CA SER A 159 -3.83 0.76 4.51
C SER A 159 -5.32 0.58 4.20
N LEU A 160 -6.09 0.17 5.22
CA LEU A 160 -7.53 -0.12 5.15
C LEU A 160 -8.21 0.17 6.49
N VAL A 161 -9.46 0.63 6.36
CA VAL A 161 -10.54 0.76 7.35
C VAL A 161 -10.51 2.06 8.16
N LEU A 162 -10.85 3.19 7.53
CA LEU A 162 -11.78 4.20 8.09
C LEU A 162 -12.07 5.45 7.23
N LEU A 163 -11.99 5.42 5.89
CA LEU A 163 -12.35 6.60 5.08
C LEU A 163 -13.23 6.25 3.87
N PHE A 164 -14.43 5.74 4.16
CA PHE A 164 -15.62 6.28 3.50
C PHE A 164 -15.94 7.60 4.22
N LEU A 165 -16.26 8.67 3.49
CA LEU A 165 -16.55 10.06 3.95
C LEU A 165 -15.38 11.05 3.80
N THR A 166 -15.18 11.57 2.59
CA THR A 166 -15.20 13.03 2.26
C THR A 166 -14.48 13.28 0.92
N PRO A 167 -15.19 13.73 -0.13
CA PRO A 167 -14.56 14.21 -1.36
C PRO A 167 -14.54 15.75 -1.34
N SER A 168 -13.37 16.38 -1.27
CA SER A 168 -13.20 17.72 -1.84
C SER A 168 -11.74 18.06 -2.10
N LEU A 169 -11.41 18.01 -3.38
CA LEU A 169 -10.63 18.94 -4.19
C LEU A 169 -9.41 19.66 -3.60
N SER A 170 -8.31 19.53 -4.36
CA SER A 170 -7.13 20.41 -4.48
C SER A 170 -5.82 19.98 -3.82
N CYS A 171 -4.93 19.54 -4.73
CA CYS A 171 -3.52 19.86 -4.90
C CYS A 171 -2.43 19.33 -3.95
N ILE A 172 -1.56 18.54 -4.60
CA ILE A 172 -0.09 18.53 -4.54
C ILE A 172 0.56 17.81 -3.34
N VAL A 173 0.95 16.57 -3.68
CA VAL A 173 2.26 15.91 -3.50
C VAL A 173 2.85 15.95 -2.10
N ASN A 174 2.68 14.84 -1.38
CA ASN A 174 3.78 13.94 -0.97
C ASN A 174 3.28 12.92 0.05
N SER A 175 3.65 11.66 -0.16
CA SER A 175 4.12 10.67 0.85
C SER A 175 3.73 9.21 0.55
N HIS A 176 3.69 8.82 -0.73
CA HIS A 176 4.45 7.63 -1.10
C HIS A 176 5.57 8.13 -2.02
N SER A 177 6.82 7.73 -1.76
CA SER A 177 8.03 8.39 -2.29
C SER A 177 8.10 8.57 -3.81
N SER A 178 7.28 7.89 -4.62
CA SER A 178 6.98 8.25 -6.01
C SER A 178 5.74 7.49 -6.51
N PHE A 179 5.00 8.06 -7.47
CA PHE A 179 3.95 7.34 -8.20
C PHE A 179 4.48 6.04 -8.84
N LEU A 180 5.72 6.07 -9.34
CA LEU A 180 6.37 4.91 -9.94
C LEU A 180 6.53 3.75 -8.95
N HIS A 181 6.88 4.02 -7.69
CA HIS A 181 6.99 2.96 -6.69
C HIS A 181 5.64 2.27 -6.46
N LEU A 182 4.54 3.03 -6.38
CA LEU A 182 3.20 2.46 -6.29
C LEU A 182 2.86 1.63 -7.54
N ALA A 183 3.10 2.19 -8.73
CA ALA A 183 2.82 1.51 -9.99
C ALA A 183 3.59 0.18 -10.10
N PHE A 184 4.88 0.15 -9.78
CA PHE A 184 5.68 -1.07 -9.78
C PHE A 184 5.20 -2.09 -8.74
N ASN A 185 4.81 -1.66 -7.53
CA ASN A 185 4.23 -2.56 -6.54
C ASN A 185 2.89 -3.14 -7.01
N CYS A 186 2.03 -2.35 -7.64
CA CYS A 186 0.77 -2.82 -8.21
C CYS A 186 0.99 -3.81 -9.35
N LEU A 187 1.93 -3.53 -10.27
CA LEU A 187 2.29 -4.44 -11.36
C LEU A 187 2.89 -5.76 -10.84
N ALA A 188 3.77 -5.68 -9.85
CA ALA A 188 4.36 -6.86 -9.21
C ALA A 188 3.29 -7.68 -8.45
N LEU A 189 2.36 -7.01 -7.77
CA LEU A 189 1.25 -7.67 -7.08
C LEU A 189 0.28 -8.35 -8.07
N GLU A 190 -0.03 -7.70 -9.19
CA GLU A 190 -0.86 -8.32 -10.24
C GLU A 190 -0.21 -9.59 -10.78
N GLY A 191 1.08 -9.54 -11.13
CA GLY A 191 1.82 -10.69 -11.65
C GLY A 191 2.03 -11.78 -10.59
N PHE A 192 2.87 -11.50 -9.60
CA PHE A 192 3.28 -12.49 -8.60
C PHE A 192 2.15 -12.83 -7.62
N GLY A 193 1.29 -11.88 -7.27
CA GLY A 193 0.16 -12.14 -6.37
C GLY A 193 -0.88 -13.06 -7.00
N SER A 194 -1.22 -12.88 -8.29
CA SER A 194 -2.15 -13.80 -8.97
C SER A 194 -1.56 -15.20 -9.14
N ALA A 195 -0.25 -15.31 -9.40
CA ALA A 195 0.43 -16.60 -9.47
C ALA A 195 0.49 -17.29 -8.09
N ALA A 196 0.82 -16.55 -7.02
CA ALA A 196 0.81 -17.05 -5.66
C ALA A 196 -0.58 -17.53 -5.23
N TYR A 197 -1.63 -16.77 -5.56
CA TYR A 197 -3.02 -17.18 -5.36
C TYR A 197 -3.33 -18.53 -6.04
N THR A 198 -2.91 -18.66 -7.30
CA THR A 198 -3.14 -19.88 -8.08
C THR A 198 -2.41 -21.08 -7.47
N TYR A 199 -1.19 -20.89 -6.99
CA TYR A 199 -0.44 -21.92 -6.28
C TYR A 199 -1.14 -22.34 -4.99
N LEU A 200 -1.53 -21.39 -4.12
CA LEU A 200 -2.21 -21.70 -2.86
C LEU A 200 -3.50 -22.50 -3.10
N ARG A 201 -4.26 -22.12 -4.12
CA ARG A 201 -5.45 -22.83 -4.56
C ARG A 201 -5.14 -24.26 -5.03
N GLN A 202 -4.12 -24.43 -5.86
CA GLN A 202 -3.70 -25.75 -6.35
C GLN A 202 -3.20 -26.65 -5.21
N SER A 203 -2.46 -26.07 -4.26
CA SER A 203 -1.96 -26.78 -3.09
C SER A 203 -3.09 -27.31 -2.21
N GLN A 204 -4.19 -26.54 -2.08
CA GLN A 204 -5.37 -26.98 -1.36
C GLN A 204 -6.13 -28.11 -2.09
N GLU A 205 -6.27 -28.02 -3.42
CA GLU A 205 -6.92 -29.07 -4.21
C GLU A 205 -6.19 -30.41 -4.19
N LYS A 206 -4.87 -30.40 -3.97
CA LYS A 206 -4.04 -31.62 -3.89
C LYS A 206 -4.16 -32.34 -2.55
N GLN A 207 -4.77 -31.73 -1.54
CA GLN A 207 -4.91 -32.39 -0.24
C GLN A 207 -5.95 -33.52 -0.32
N PRO A 208 -5.66 -34.70 0.25
CA PRO A 208 -6.56 -35.87 0.16
C PRO A 208 -7.92 -35.63 0.84
N ASN A 209 -7.95 -34.76 1.85
CA ASN A 209 -9.16 -34.33 2.55
C ASN A 209 -9.46 -32.85 2.24
N ALA A 210 -9.36 -32.46 0.97
CA ALA A 210 -9.64 -31.10 0.55
C ALA A 210 -11.06 -30.71 1.00
N GLN A 211 -11.12 -29.79 1.96
CA GLN A 211 -12.39 -29.25 2.43
C GLN A 211 -13.07 -28.49 1.28
N LEU A 212 -14.41 -28.44 1.33
CA LEU A 212 -15.15 -27.60 0.42
C LEU A 212 -14.83 -26.14 0.76
N GLU A 213 -14.42 -25.41 -0.26
CA GLU A 213 -14.06 -24.00 -0.19
C GLU A 213 -14.55 -23.30 -1.45
N SER A 214 -15.44 -22.33 -1.24
CA SER A 214 -15.95 -21.48 -2.30
C SER A 214 -14.84 -20.66 -2.95
N THR A 215 -13.95 -20.09 -2.14
CA THR A 215 -12.93 -19.16 -2.62
C THR A 215 -11.60 -19.33 -1.87
N SER A 216 -10.50 -19.17 -2.61
CA SER A 216 -9.14 -19.16 -2.03
C SER A 216 -8.66 -17.73 -1.71
N VAL A 217 -9.56 -16.75 -1.81
CA VAL A 217 -9.28 -15.33 -1.54
C VAL A 217 -8.76 -15.14 -0.11
N TYR A 218 -9.36 -15.80 0.87
CA TYR A 218 -8.97 -15.65 2.28
C TYR A 218 -7.62 -16.26 2.60
N HIS A 219 -7.22 -17.35 1.93
CA HIS A 219 -5.88 -17.94 2.06
C HIS A 219 -4.81 -16.96 1.59
N PHE A 220 -5.01 -16.37 0.40
CA PHE A 220 -4.09 -15.38 -0.12
C PHE A 220 -4.08 -14.11 0.72
N LEU A 221 -5.24 -13.62 1.17
CA LEU A 221 -5.32 -12.44 2.05
C LEU A 221 -4.62 -12.69 3.39
N ALA A 222 -4.78 -13.85 4.00
CA ALA A 222 -4.10 -14.19 5.24
C ALA A 222 -2.58 -14.31 5.05
N PHE A 223 -2.14 -14.91 3.95
CA PHE A 223 -0.73 -14.95 3.57
C PHE A 223 -0.17 -13.54 3.36
N TYR A 224 -0.84 -12.73 2.53
CA TYR A 224 -0.45 -11.35 2.23
C TYR A 224 -0.38 -10.50 3.50
N ALA A 225 -1.38 -10.65 4.37
CA ALA A 225 -1.44 -9.99 5.67
C ALA A 225 -0.24 -10.32 6.56
N SER A 226 -0.03 -11.61 6.77
CA SER A 226 0.99 -12.13 7.67
C SER A 226 2.38 -11.75 7.16
N ALA A 227 2.61 -11.86 5.85
CA ALA A 227 3.84 -11.44 5.21
C ALA A 227 4.10 -9.93 5.37
N GLY A 228 3.07 -9.10 5.18
CA GLY A 228 3.18 -7.65 5.34
C GLY A 228 3.47 -7.23 6.79
N MET A 229 2.82 -7.87 7.76
CA MET A 229 3.09 -7.63 9.18
C MET A 229 4.48 -8.13 9.60
N PHE A 230 4.90 -9.28 9.10
CA PHE A 230 6.24 -9.83 9.37
C PHE A 230 7.32 -8.90 8.83
N SER A 231 7.17 -8.43 7.59
CA SER A 231 8.08 -7.45 7.00
C SER A 231 8.13 -6.14 7.79
N SER A 232 6.97 -5.69 8.30
CA SER A 232 6.89 -4.51 9.17
C SER A 232 7.60 -4.73 10.51
N LEU A 233 7.50 -5.92 11.09
CA LEU A 233 8.21 -6.31 12.31
C LEU A 233 9.73 -6.33 12.09
N VAL A 234 10.20 -6.96 11.02
CA VAL A 234 11.63 -6.99 10.68
C VAL A 234 12.15 -5.57 10.45
N SER A 235 11.40 -4.74 9.72
CA SER A 235 11.74 -3.33 9.48
C SER A 235 11.82 -2.53 10.79
N HIS A 236 10.88 -2.79 11.71
CA HIS A 236 10.88 -2.18 13.04
C HIS A 236 12.13 -2.60 13.83
N ILE A 237 12.44 -3.90 13.89
CA ILE A 237 13.61 -4.43 14.59
C ILE A 237 14.90 -3.83 14.00
N ALA A 238 15.04 -3.80 12.68
CA ALA A 238 16.19 -3.21 12.01
C ALA A 238 16.33 -1.71 12.34
N SER A 239 15.22 -0.96 12.33
CA SER A 239 15.24 0.47 12.66
C SER A 239 15.60 0.71 14.13
N ALA A 240 15.02 -0.07 15.05
CA ALA A 240 15.22 0.09 16.49
C ALA A 240 16.60 -0.40 16.97
N ARG A 241 17.13 -1.48 16.39
CA ARG A 241 18.37 -2.11 16.85
C ARG A 241 19.61 -1.67 16.08
N ILE A 242 19.47 -1.32 14.81
CA ILE A 242 20.61 -1.01 13.94
C ILE A 242 20.68 0.48 13.65
N ARG A 243 19.59 1.08 13.17
CA ARG A 243 19.61 2.49 12.74
C ARG A 243 19.62 3.45 13.93
N TYR A 244 18.76 3.21 14.93
CA TYR A 244 18.64 4.13 16.07
C TYR A 244 19.94 4.30 16.87
N PRO A 245 20.67 3.24 17.26
CA PRO A 245 21.93 3.42 17.98
C PRO A 245 23.00 4.13 17.14
N LYS A 246 23.06 3.87 15.83
CA LYS A 246 23.97 4.56 14.92
C LYS A 246 23.68 6.06 14.87
N LEU A 247 22.41 6.45 14.85
CA LEU A 247 22.01 7.86 14.87
C LEU A 247 22.35 8.54 16.19
N VAL A 248 22.09 7.87 17.32
CA VAL A 248 22.49 8.39 18.63
C VAL A 248 24.01 8.58 18.67
N ALA A 249 24.79 7.58 18.23
CA ALA A 249 26.26 7.67 18.19
C ALA A 249 26.76 8.83 17.33
N GLN A 250 26.15 9.07 16.16
CA GLN A 250 26.47 10.20 15.28
C GLN A 250 26.16 11.56 15.93
N LEU A 251 25.01 11.69 16.58
CA LEU A 251 24.62 12.92 17.27
C LEU A 251 25.45 13.19 18.53
N THR A 252 25.87 12.14 19.24
CA THR A 252 26.75 12.25 20.41
C THR A 252 28.23 12.39 20.04
N SER A 253 28.58 12.19 18.77
CA SER A 253 29.96 12.31 18.30
C SER A 253 30.45 13.75 18.48
N PRO A 254 31.64 13.98 19.06
CA PRO A 254 32.19 15.31 19.27
C PRO A 254 32.38 16.09 17.95
N ALA A 255 32.45 15.41 16.80
CA ALA A 255 32.46 16.03 15.47
C ALA A 255 31.15 16.74 15.09
N SER A 256 30.04 16.47 15.80
CA SER A 256 28.76 17.14 15.62
C SER A 256 28.55 18.29 16.62
N LYS A 257 29.47 18.50 17.57
CA LYS A 257 29.43 19.67 18.43
C LYS A 257 29.81 20.90 17.61
N PRO A 258 29.02 21.99 17.65
CA PRO A 258 29.48 23.25 17.09
C PRO A 258 30.81 23.62 17.76
N PRO A 259 31.79 24.18 17.02
CA PRO A 259 33.06 24.59 17.57
C PRO A 259 32.82 25.54 18.76
N PRO A 260 33.60 25.43 19.84
CA PRO A 260 33.44 26.29 21.00
C PRO A 260 33.55 27.76 20.58
N THR A 261 32.45 28.50 20.73
CA THR A 261 32.42 29.93 20.46
C THR A 261 32.91 30.68 21.69
N ASP A 262 34.21 30.58 21.96
CA ASP A 262 34.82 31.19 23.15
C ASP A 262 34.86 32.73 23.09
N THR A 263 34.53 33.32 21.94
CA THR A 263 34.44 34.77 21.77
C THR A 263 33.18 35.15 21.00
N TRP A 264 32.67 36.36 21.27
CA TRP A 264 31.52 36.90 20.54
C TRP A 264 31.80 37.00 19.02
N ALA A 265 33.06 37.23 18.65
CA ALA A 265 33.53 37.22 17.26
C ALA A 265 33.39 35.83 16.61
N SER A 266 33.71 34.74 17.32
CA SER A 266 33.55 33.38 16.77
C SER A 266 32.09 32.94 16.68
N ALA A 267 31.20 33.45 17.54
CA ALA A 267 29.75 33.26 17.42
C ALA A 267 29.14 33.99 16.19
N VAL A 268 29.58 35.22 15.91
CA VAL A 268 29.12 35.97 14.72
C VAL A 268 29.67 35.36 13.44
N ALA A 269 30.94 34.93 13.43
CA ALA A 269 31.56 34.26 12.27
C ALA A 269 30.91 32.90 11.96
N SER A 270 30.54 32.11 12.98
CA SER A 270 29.85 30.83 12.77
C SER A 270 28.39 31.03 12.32
N ALA A 271 27.69 32.07 12.77
CA ALA A 271 26.38 32.45 12.24
C ALA A 271 26.45 32.95 10.78
N ALA A 272 27.51 33.68 10.41
CA ALA A 272 27.77 34.12 9.03
C ALA A 272 28.17 32.95 8.10
N ALA A 273 28.95 31.98 8.59
CA ALA A 273 29.32 30.79 7.82
C ALA A 273 28.13 29.85 7.56
N SER A 274 27.21 29.76 8.53
CA SER A 274 25.97 28.96 8.44
C SER A 274 24.97 29.51 7.42
N SER A 275 25.06 30.80 7.09
CA SER A 275 24.22 31.42 6.06
C SER A 275 24.83 31.27 4.65
N SER A 276 26.15 31.18 4.52
CA SER A 276 26.85 30.95 3.24
C SER A 276 26.80 29.52 2.70
N SER A 277 26.48 28.51 3.52
CA SER A 277 26.35 27.11 3.06
C SER A 277 24.99 26.77 2.44
N SER A 278 24.10 27.75 2.28
CA SER A 278 22.79 27.60 1.64
C SER A 278 22.76 27.96 0.14
N THR A 279 23.92 28.20 -0.49
CA THR A 279 23.98 28.61 -1.91
C THR A 279 25.07 27.87 -2.68
N THR A 280 24.88 26.59 -2.97
CA THR A 280 25.58 25.96 -4.11
C THR A 280 24.79 24.78 -4.68
N THR A 281 23.80 25.07 -5.52
CA THR A 281 23.55 24.38 -6.82
C THR A 281 22.32 24.97 -7.52
N THR A 282 22.45 26.13 -8.15
CA THR A 282 21.78 26.37 -9.44
C THR A 282 22.60 27.37 -10.24
N THR A 283 23.02 26.92 -11.41
CA THR A 283 23.80 27.61 -12.42
C THR A 283 22.96 28.71 -13.09
N THR A 284 23.66 29.72 -13.62
CA THR A 284 23.29 30.70 -14.66
C THR A 284 22.73 32.07 -14.23
N SER A 285 23.47 33.08 -14.70
CA SER A 285 23.07 34.45 -15.06
C SER A 285 23.55 35.58 -14.14
N SER A 286 24.55 36.25 -14.68
CA SER A 286 25.27 37.44 -14.26
C SER A 286 24.42 38.71 -14.15
N LEU A 287 24.77 39.51 -13.13
CA LEU A 287 24.98 40.97 -13.12
C LEU A 287 23.84 41.88 -13.63
N ILE A 288 23.38 42.80 -12.76
CA ILE A 288 23.63 44.27 -12.83
C ILE A 288 22.92 44.98 -11.65
N SER A 289 23.76 45.45 -10.72
CA SER A 289 23.77 46.71 -9.94
C SER A 289 22.58 47.35 -9.20
N SER A 290 23.00 47.98 -8.08
CA SER A 290 22.56 49.25 -7.44
C SER A 290 21.25 49.24 -6.64
N ALA A 291 21.25 49.34 -5.30
CA ALA A 291 21.70 50.40 -4.36
C ALA A 291 20.61 51.43 -4.02
N ALA A 292 20.08 51.37 -2.78
CA ALA A 292 19.61 52.47 -1.91
C ALA A 292 18.94 51.83 -0.66
N ARG A 293 19.55 51.80 0.53
CA ARG A 293 19.62 52.84 1.58
C ARG A 293 18.25 53.19 2.21
N SER A 294 17.98 52.66 3.42
CA SER A 294 17.06 53.20 4.46
C SER A 294 17.11 52.25 5.68
N VAL A 295 17.91 52.50 6.73
CA VAL A 295 17.66 53.38 7.90
C VAL A 295 16.49 52.89 8.79
N PHE A 296 16.88 52.36 9.95
CA PHE A 296 16.27 52.49 11.29
C PHE A 296 14.84 51.95 11.54
N SER A 297 14.76 50.75 12.15
CA SER A 297 13.92 50.49 13.34
C SER A 297 14.18 49.08 13.86
N SER A 298 14.76 48.96 15.04
CA SER A 298 14.80 47.72 15.82
C SER A 298 13.42 47.42 16.42
N PRO A 299 12.98 46.16 16.43
CA PRO A 299 12.15 45.62 17.51
C PRO A 299 12.79 44.38 18.15
N PRO A 300 12.36 43.99 19.36
CA PRO A 300 13.05 42.98 20.16
C PRO A 300 12.85 41.58 19.60
N SER A 301 13.97 40.86 19.45
CA SER A 301 14.13 39.41 19.62
C SER A 301 12.90 38.53 19.31
N ARG A 302 12.54 38.39 18.03
CA ARG A 302 11.93 37.14 17.55
C ARG A 302 13.06 36.23 17.09
N LEU A 303 13.32 35.20 17.89
CA LEU A 303 14.13 34.06 17.50
C LEU A 303 13.68 33.59 16.10
N PRO A 304 14.58 33.51 15.10
CA PRO A 304 14.23 32.83 13.86
C PRO A 304 14.03 31.36 14.22
N ALA A 305 12.78 30.90 14.19
CA ALA A 305 12.43 29.49 14.14
C ALA A 305 12.85 28.91 12.78
N SER A 306 14.15 28.97 12.48
CA SER A 306 14.81 28.09 11.55
C SER A 306 14.90 26.72 12.23
N ALA A 307 13.75 26.06 12.35
CA ALA A 307 13.73 24.61 12.49
C ALA A 307 14.32 24.08 11.19
N SER A 308 15.64 23.90 11.17
CA SER A 308 16.33 23.14 10.15
C SER A 308 15.54 21.84 10.00
N LYS A 309 14.94 21.62 8.82
CA LYS A 309 14.42 20.29 8.46
C LYS A 309 15.59 19.35 8.70
N SER A 310 15.55 18.58 9.78
CA SER A 310 16.58 17.60 10.06
C SER A 310 16.69 16.73 8.80
N PRO A 311 17.86 16.66 8.14
CA PRO A 311 18.00 15.97 6.85
C PRO A 311 17.77 14.46 6.93
N PHE A 312 17.39 13.95 8.11
CA PHE A 312 17.31 12.55 8.43
C PHE A 312 15.85 12.14 8.72
N SER A 313 15.07 11.98 7.66
CA SER A 313 13.77 11.31 7.74
C SER A 313 14.01 9.80 7.73
N ILE A 314 13.70 9.09 8.82
CA ILE A 314 13.70 7.63 8.82
C ILE A 314 12.60 7.19 7.84
N PRO A 315 12.91 6.49 6.75
CA PRO A 315 11.88 6.06 5.81
C PRO A 315 10.91 5.15 6.54
N GLY A 316 9.62 5.49 6.52
CA GLY A 316 8.56 4.66 7.07
C GLY A 316 8.62 3.26 6.48
N SER A 317 8.39 2.24 7.30
CA SER A 317 8.27 0.86 6.84
C SER A 317 6.98 0.72 6.04
N LEU A 318 7.09 0.31 4.77
CA LEU A 318 5.96 -0.03 3.93
C LEU A 318 5.80 -1.56 3.93
N GLY A 319 4.90 -2.09 4.77
CA GLY A 319 4.67 -3.54 4.87
C GLY A 319 4.20 -4.17 3.55
N ALA A 320 3.53 -3.41 2.68
CA ALA A 320 3.00 -3.88 1.41
C ALA A 320 4.07 -4.44 0.45
N SER A 321 5.26 -3.81 0.38
CA SER A 321 6.34 -4.31 -0.48
C SER A 321 6.92 -5.63 0.03
N GLY A 322 6.89 -5.84 1.36
CA GLY A 322 7.27 -7.10 1.96
C GLY A 322 6.34 -8.24 1.55
N ALA A 323 5.03 -8.00 1.57
CA ALA A 323 4.04 -8.97 1.11
C ALA A 323 4.22 -9.34 -0.37
N ILE A 324 4.51 -8.36 -1.23
CA ILE A 324 4.81 -8.58 -2.65
C ILE A 324 6.09 -9.41 -2.82
N TYR A 325 7.15 -9.10 -2.07
CA TYR A 325 8.38 -9.89 -2.10
C TYR A 325 8.13 -11.33 -1.65
N SER A 326 7.31 -11.55 -0.63
CA SER A 326 6.90 -12.89 -0.21
C SER A 326 6.10 -13.62 -1.29
N SER A 327 5.19 -12.94 -2.00
CA SER A 327 4.49 -13.53 -3.16
C SER A 327 5.48 -13.92 -4.26
N LEU A 328 6.46 -13.07 -4.57
CA LEU A 328 7.53 -13.38 -5.52
C LEU A 328 8.31 -14.61 -5.07
N THR A 329 8.78 -14.66 -3.83
CA THR A 329 9.52 -15.81 -3.29
C THR A 329 8.70 -17.10 -3.37
N LEU A 330 7.43 -17.06 -2.97
CA LEU A 330 6.53 -18.21 -3.04
C LEU A 330 6.36 -18.70 -4.49
N VAL A 331 6.19 -17.79 -5.46
CA VAL A 331 6.08 -18.13 -6.89
C VAL A 331 7.38 -18.71 -7.42
N SER A 332 8.53 -18.13 -7.08
CA SER A 332 9.85 -18.64 -7.50
C SER A 332 10.12 -20.05 -6.99
N LEU A 333 9.69 -20.36 -5.75
CA LEU A 333 9.80 -21.70 -5.18
C LEU A 333 8.78 -22.68 -5.76
N ALA A 334 7.56 -22.21 -6.02
CA ALA A 334 6.48 -23.02 -6.59
C ALA A 334 6.72 -23.40 -8.06
N TYR A 335 7.34 -22.50 -8.83
CA TYR A 335 7.51 -22.63 -10.28
C TYR A 335 8.98 -22.33 -10.68
N PRO A 336 9.95 -23.16 -10.26
CA PRO A 336 11.38 -22.89 -10.45
C PRO A 336 11.81 -22.80 -11.93
N GLY A 337 11.06 -23.43 -12.85
CA GLY A 337 11.30 -23.37 -14.29
C GLY A 337 10.51 -22.29 -15.03
N SER A 338 9.72 -21.46 -14.33
CA SER A 338 8.93 -20.43 -14.99
C SER A 338 9.79 -19.25 -15.43
N GLN A 339 9.76 -18.94 -16.72
CA GLN A 339 10.34 -17.69 -17.23
C GLN A 339 9.37 -16.56 -16.88
N ILE A 340 9.76 -15.73 -15.91
CA ILE A 340 8.99 -14.53 -15.55
C ILE A 340 9.21 -13.51 -16.65
N SER A 341 8.34 -13.53 -17.66
CA SER A 341 8.22 -12.41 -18.57
C SER A 341 7.41 -11.33 -17.86
N LEU A 342 8.08 -10.25 -17.43
CA LEU A 342 7.44 -9.03 -16.95
C LEU A 342 6.76 -8.35 -18.17
N ILE A 343 5.69 -8.97 -18.68
CA ILE A 343 4.91 -8.41 -19.77
C ILE A 343 4.09 -7.28 -19.18
N PHE A 344 4.54 -6.05 -19.41
CA PHE A 344 3.81 -4.83 -19.12
C PHE A 344 2.50 -4.79 -19.92
N HIS A 345 1.47 -5.49 -19.44
CA HIS A 345 0.15 -5.54 -20.08
C HIS A 345 -0.47 -4.14 -20.21
N LEU A 346 -0.15 -3.21 -19.30
CA LEU A 346 -0.60 -1.83 -19.38
C LEU A 346 -0.04 -1.08 -20.60
N LEU A 347 1.18 -1.41 -21.04
CA LEU A 347 1.75 -0.88 -22.27
C LEU A 347 1.15 -1.60 -23.50
N CYS A 348 0.95 -2.91 -23.39
CA CYS A 348 0.44 -3.73 -24.49
C CYS A 348 -1.01 -3.39 -24.87
N LEU A 349 -1.89 -3.08 -23.91
CA LEU A 349 -3.26 -2.60 -24.18
C LEU A 349 -3.30 -1.20 -24.83
N LEU A 350 -2.30 -0.35 -24.56
CA LEU A 350 -2.16 0.94 -25.22
C LEU A 350 -1.56 0.81 -26.63
N ILE A 351 -0.72 -0.21 -26.88
CA ILE A 351 -0.09 -0.47 -28.18
C ILE A 351 -1.03 -1.25 -29.11
N TYR A 352 -1.80 -2.22 -28.60
CA TYR A 352 -2.74 -3.02 -29.40
C TYR A 352 -3.95 -2.21 -29.90
N ARG A 353 -4.17 -1.00 -29.38
CA ARG A 353 -5.20 -0.07 -29.89
C ARG A 353 -4.67 0.89 -30.97
N ARG A 354 -3.38 0.77 -31.35
CA ARG A 354 -2.74 1.54 -32.42
C ARG A 354 -2.37 0.70 -33.65
N VAL A 355 -2.72 -0.58 -33.66
CA VAL A 355 -2.69 -1.48 -34.82
C VAL A 355 -4.11 -1.91 -35.08
#